data_AF-A0A1V4I825-F1
#
_entry.id   AF-A0A1V4I825-F1
#
_cell.length_a   1.000
_cell.length_b   1.000
_cell.length_c   1.000
_cell.angle_alpha   90.00
_cell.angle_beta   90.00
_cell.angle_gamma   90.00
#
_symmetry.space_group_name_H-M   'P 1'
#
loop_
_entity.id
_entity.type
_entity.pdbx_description
1 polymer ?
#
loop_
_entity_poly.entity_id
_entity_poly.type
_entity_poly.pdbx_seq_one_letter_code
_entity_poly.pdbx_strand_id
1 'polypeptide(L)' 'MQYDFRALIDRRNTNSLKWEIGENILPMWVADMDFKTAPEIIEAIQEKVAKGILGYTVVPDACLQYFL' A
#
# COMPACT_ATOMS: atom_id res chain seq x y z
N MET A 1 8.56 -17.51 2.53
CA MET A 1 8.79 -16.06 2.36
C MET A 1 8.89 -15.41 3.73
N GLN A 2 9.83 -14.50 3.94
CA GLN A 2 10.00 -13.81 5.22
C GLN A 2 9.52 -12.37 5.06
N TYR A 3 8.43 -12.01 5.73
CA TYR A 3 7.95 -10.63 5.80
C TYR A 3 8.75 -9.85 6.84
N ASP A 4 9.12 -8.61 6.51
CA ASP A 4 9.87 -7.73 7.40
C ASP A 4 8.93 -6.73 8.07
N PHE A 5 8.66 -6.97 9.35
CA PHE A 5 7.89 -6.06 10.23
C PHE A 5 8.79 -5.23 11.15
N ARG A 6 10.11 -5.27 10.97
CA ARG A 6 11.08 -4.56 11.84
C ARG A 6 11.71 -3.36 11.15
N ALA A 7 11.70 -3.32 9.82
CA ALA A 7 12.17 -2.16 9.07
C ALA A 7 11.42 -0.89 9.49
N LEU A 8 12.19 0.14 9.84
CA LEU A 8 11.66 1.48 10.04
C LEU A 8 11.43 2.13 8.67
N ILE A 9 10.18 2.50 8.38
CA ILE A 9 9.79 3.12 7.12
C ILE A 9 9.42 4.56 7.44
N ASP A 10 10.20 5.51 6.91
CA ASP A 10 9.82 6.92 7.00
C ASP A 10 8.72 7.23 5.99
N ARG A 11 7.60 7.75 6.49
CA ARG A 11 6.40 8.09 5.72
C ARG A 11 6.12 9.59 5.72
N ARG A 12 7.07 10.40 6.20
CA ARG A 12 7.01 11.86 6.08
C ARG A 12 7.30 12.31 4.66
N ASN A 13 6.71 13.42 4.23
CA ASN A 13 6.82 13.95 2.87
C ASN A 13 6.26 12.99 1.79
N THR A 14 5.38 12.05 2.17
CA THR A 14 4.71 11.14 1.23
C THR A 14 3.21 11.46 1.08
N ASN A 15 2.76 12.63 1.55
CA ASN A 15 1.34 12.99 1.65
C ASN A 15 0.52 12.01 2.51
N SER A 16 1.13 11.45 3.56
CA SER A 16 0.47 10.52 4.47
C SER A 16 -0.41 11.27 5.46
N LEU A 17 -1.72 11.03 5.46
CA LEU A 17 -2.64 11.59 6.45
C LEU A 17 -2.19 11.29 7.90
N LYS A 18 -1.60 10.12 8.13
CA LYS A 18 -1.09 9.72 9.44
C LYS A 18 0.12 10.54 9.88
N TRP A 19 1.05 10.84 8.97
CA TRP A 19 2.36 11.42 9.29
C TRP A 19 2.49 12.92 8.98
N GLU A 20 1.61 13.51 8.15
CA GLU A 20 1.58 14.95 7.80
C GLU A 20 0.78 15.77 8.82
N ILE A 21 1.17 15.71 10.11
CA ILE A 21 0.43 16.35 11.22
C ILE A 21 1.26 17.33 12.07
N GLY A 22 2.53 17.55 11.71
CA GLY A 22 3.45 18.47 12.40
C GLY A 22 4.73 17.80 12.93
N GLU A 23 5.67 18.62 13.37
CA GLU A 23 6.95 18.16 13.91
C GLU A 23 6.82 17.61 15.34
N ASN A 24 7.69 16.68 15.72
CA ASN A 24 7.77 16.10 17.07
C ASN A 24 6.50 15.38 17.56
N ILE A 25 5.65 14.92 16.64
CA ILE A 25 4.47 14.10 16.97
C ILE A 25 4.73 12.64 16.56
N LEU A 26 4.38 11.70 17.44
CA LEU A 26 4.33 10.27 17.13
C LEU A 26 2.87 9.87 16.82
N PRO A 27 2.50 9.66 15.54
CA PRO A 27 1.13 9.37 15.16
C PRO A 27 0.74 7.92 15.44
N MET A 28 -0.38 7.73 16.17
CA MET A 28 -0.94 6.42 16.52
C MET A 28 -2.46 6.34 16.31
N TRP A 29 -3.02 7.16 15.40
CA TRP A 29 -4.46 7.42 15.34
C TRP A 29 -5.14 6.91 14.06
N VAL A 30 -4.51 7.04 12.88
CA VAL A 30 -5.06 6.52 11.62
C VAL A 30 -4.88 5.00 11.57
N ALA A 31 -5.93 4.28 11.20
CA ALA A 31 -5.92 2.83 11.01
C ALA A 31 -5.24 2.40 9.69
N ASP A 32 -4.00 2.85 9.49
CA ASP A 32 -3.07 2.32 8.49
C ASP A 32 -1.78 1.84 9.17
N MET A 33 -0.96 1.08 8.45
CA MET A 33 0.22 0.42 9.01
C MET A 33 1.52 1.11 8.59
N ASP A 34 2.54 1.03 9.44
CA ASP A 34 3.91 1.48 9.15
C ASP A 34 4.81 0.31 8.71
N PHE A 35 4.22 -0.67 8.03
CA PHE A 35 4.91 -1.83 7.44
C PHE A 35 4.87 -1.74 5.91
N LYS A 36 5.81 -2.44 5.25
CA LYS A 36 5.75 -2.57 3.79
C LYS A 36 4.53 -3.42 3.42
N THR A 37 3.85 -3.01 2.36
CA THR A 37 2.86 -3.85 1.70
C THR A 37 3.49 -5.17 1.27
N ALA A 38 2.71 -6.25 1.28
CA ALA A 38 3.17 -7.57 0.85
C ALA A 38 3.82 -7.51 -0.56
N PRO A 39 4.98 -8.17 -0.77
CA PRO A 39 5.70 -8.13 -2.04
C PRO A 39 4.86 -8.58 -3.23
N GLU A 40 3.94 -9.53 -3.03
CA GLU A 40 3.04 -10.05 -4.06
C GLU A 40 2.08 -8.96 -4.59
N ILE A 41 1.66 -8.03 -3.72
CA ILE A 41 0.82 -6.88 -4.10
C ILE A 41 1.66 -5.85 -4.88
N ILE A 42 2.89 -5.59 -4.42
CA ILE A 42 3.81 -4.66 -5.11
C ILE A 42 4.14 -5.16 -6.51
N GLU A 43 4.45 -6.45 -6.66
CA GLU A 43 4.72 -7.12 -7.93
C GLU A 43 3.52 -6.99 -8.89
N ALA A 44 2.31 -7.30 -8.43
CA ALA A 44 1.10 -7.17 -9.25
C ALA A 44 0.87 -5.73 -9.75
N ILE A 45 1.14 -4.71 -8.93
CA ILE A 45 1.06 -3.30 -9.33
C ILE A 45 2.13 -2.98 -10.38
N GLN A 46 3.38 -3.42 -10.16
CA GLN A 46 4.48 -3.20 -11.09
C GLN A 46 4.22 -3.84 -12.46
N GLU A 47 3.72 -5.08 -12.50
CA GLU A 47 3.32 -5.75 -13.74
C GLU A 47 2.20 -5.00 -14.48
N LYS A 48 1.20 -4.49 -13.74
CA LYS A 48 0.11 -3.71 -14.33
C LYS A 48 0.63 -2.41 -14.95
N VAL A 49 1.54 -1.72 -14.27
CA VAL A 49 2.18 -0.49 -14.77
C VAL A 49 3.05 -0.80 -15.99
N ALA A 50 3.82 -1.88 -15.97
CA ALA A 50 4.69 -2.29 -17.08
C ALA A 50 3.93 -2.56 -18.39
N LYS A 51 2.66 -2.98 -18.30
CA LYS A 51 1.79 -3.14 -19.48
C LYS A 51 1.45 -1.82 -20.17
N GLY A 52 1.59 -0.67 -19.49
CA GLY A 52 1.34 0.67 -20.05
C GLY A 52 -0.13 0.99 -20.37
N ILE A 53 -1.07 0.07 -20.09
CA ILE A 53 -2.50 0.22 -20.38
C ILE A 53 -3.26 0.45 -19.08
N LEU A 54 -3.59 1.72 -18.80
CA LEU A 54 -4.27 2.19 -17.58
C LEU A 54 -5.66 2.78 -17.88
N GLY A 55 -6.31 2.34 -18.96
CA GLY A 55 -7.66 2.74 -19.33
C GLY A 55 -8.77 2.00 -18.57
N TYR A 56 -10.00 2.14 -19.03
CA TYR A 56 -11.18 1.50 -18.45
C TYR A 56 -10.99 -0.01 -18.28
N THR A 57 -11.34 -0.52 -17.09
CA THR A 57 -11.16 -1.92 -16.72
C THR A 57 -12.48 -2.50 -16.22
N VAL A 58 -12.80 -3.72 -16.63
CA VAL A 58 -13.91 -4.51 -16.06
C VAL A 58 -13.38 -5.23 -14.82
N VAL A 59 -14.17 -5.29 -13.74
CA VAL A 59 -13.79 -5.97 -12.49
C VAL A 59 -13.56 -7.46 -12.78
N PRO A 60 -12.37 -8.02 -12.52
CA PRO A 60 -12.10 -9.44 -12.73
C PRO A 60 -12.93 -10.31 -11.78
N ASP A 61 -13.38 -11.48 -12.23
CA ASP A 61 -14.13 -12.43 -11.40
C ASP A 61 -13.37 -12.81 -10.12
N ALA A 62 -12.04 -12.91 -10.19
CA ALA A 62 -11.18 -13.20 -9.05
C ALA A 62 -11.34 -12.18 -7.90
N CYS A 63 -11.73 -10.93 -8.18
CA CYS A 63 -12.02 -9.94 -7.14
C CYS A 63 -13.35 -10.21 -6.44
N LEU A 64 -14.33 -10.84 -7.10
CA LEU A 64 -15.67 -11.11 -6.54
C LEU A 64 -15.70 -12.40 -5.71
N GLN A 65 -14.83 -13.36 -6.02
CA GLN A 65 -14.78 -14.68 -5.38
C GLN A 65 -14.49 -14.67 -3.87
N TYR A 66 -13.95 -13.58 -3.33
CA TYR A 66 -13.61 -13.46 -1.90
C TYR A 66 -14.66 -12.68 -1.09
N PHE A 67 -15.73 -12.18 -1.72
CA PHE A 67 -16.81 -11.44 -1.07
C PHE A 67 -18.11 -12.24 -0.91
N LEU A 68 -18.15 -13.49 -1.39
CA LEU A 68 -19.25 -14.45 -1.25
C LEU A 68 -18.77 -15.69 -0.49
#